data_AF-J7IYF5-F1
#
_entry.id   AF-J7IYF5-F1
#
_cell.length_a   1.000
_cell.length_b   1.000
_cell.length_c   1.000
_cell.angle_alpha   90.00
_cell.angle_beta   90.00
_cell.angle_gamma   90.00
#
_symmetry.space_group_name_H-M   'P 1'
#
loop_
_entity.id
_entity.type
_entity.pdbx_description
1 polymer ?
#
loop_
_entity_poly.entity_id
_entity_poly.type
_entity_poly.pdbx_seq_one_letter_code
_entity_poly.pdbx_strand_id
1 'polypeptide(L)'
;MKKDLIGRARQGDLDAWEVLIREIYPHASKQAFCLLRDKDLAQDAVQNTILKVFNNLSGLKDEVAFTGWWRRILTNEVYLLLRFSSRVMPGISPELLTTGELSVEDAVTLKLEMGQAIKRLPLEQQQILLDIDLRGLNLQEAAEEYNLPLGTVKSRLFRARARLQETLKDYRKKPKERLDMTLESSDIKDRICDYLEGTMEAAARNSFEQELSQNPAWQEEMKKQKDFLTFLHSLTGKITLSVAEIKDKVQAVIEKTEDYEEIVDATFFEQGKPTTMTSHIWFKKPDCYRTDGDSGVTGPITVIMKDGVMLSWLADKRQVSKLILSQEYRERGNFNFPDSLKAMVENKSSRILGTEYLQGRPVLHVQFSEKVPGLGEMNTHHWMDKETWMPIRTEYYNVKGELVNRREVRELRLNQGLPDSLFELDLPEGVTIEEENTQVLNLPQDIILTEAAERFDQVPYILEGQNYKIKHQWIEVKEGKGALLSMYFVLGEQNPLLIVTQGPVPHTNLPPNASQEPVELEFDGRKATGGLIKIDLAGVKYMLDWQDNGYYYSCGGQLEKDELLKIPGKLTRVLPRLSE
;
A
#
# COMPACT_ATOMS: atom_id res chain seq x y z
N MET A 1 -38.13 -15.25 -1.50
CA MET A 1 -37.19 -14.58 -0.59
C MET A 1 -36.51 -13.38 -1.29
N LYS A 2 -37.30 -12.46 -1.89
CA LYS A 2 -36.82 -11.45 -2.86
C LYS A 2 -37.40 -10.04 -2.61
N LYS A 3 -37.78 -9.70 -1.38
CA LYS A 3 -38.76 -8.63 -1.14
C LYS A 3 -38.26 -7.26 -0.68
N ASP A 4 -36.96 -7.04 -0.51
CA ASP A 4 -36.42 -5.67 -0.37
C ASP A 4 -34.88 -5.65 -0.49
N LEU A 5 -34.33 -5.82 -1.70
CA LEU A 5 -32.87 -5.72 -1.90
C LEU A 5 -32.38 -4.27 -1.79
N ILE A 6 -33.18 -3.31 -2.25
CA ILE A 6 -32.80 -1.89 -2.28
C ILE A 6 -32.82 -1.29 -0.87
N GLY A 7 -33.85 -1.57 -0.06
CA GLY A 7 -33.92 -1.12 1.32
C GLY A 7 -32.84 -1.72 2.20
N ARG A 8 -32.48 -3.00 2.02
CA ARG A 8 -31.31 -3.62 2.68
C ARG A 8 -30.00 -2.96 2.25
N ALA A 9 -29.80 -2.75 0.96
CA ALA A 9 -28.62 -2.08 0.43
C ALA A 9 -28.50 -0.63 0.95
N ARG A 10 -29.61 0.10 1.13
CA ARG A 10 -29.64 1.43 1.78
C ARG A 10 -29.14 1.38 3.23
N GLN A 11 -29.38 0.28 3.93
CA GLN A 11 -28.95 0.08 5.32
C GLN A 11 -27.48 -0.39 5.42
N GLY A 12 -26.76 -0.52 4.29
CA GLY A 12 -25.36 -0.92 4.27
C GLY A 12 -25.13 -2.43 4.24
N ASP A 13 -26.16 -3.23 3.93
CA ASP A 13 -26.04 -4.69 3.80
C ASP A 13 -25.25 -5.05 2.54
N LEU A 14 -24.03 -5.57 2.73
CA LEU A 14 -23.12 -5.93 1.63
C LEU A 14 -23.64 -7.13 0.82
N ASP A 15 -24.35 -8.08 1.42
CA ASP A 15 -24.92 -9.22 0.68
C ASP A 15 -26.03 -8.75 -0.27
N ALA A 16 -26.82 -7.74 0.15
CA ALA A 16 -27.81 -7.12 -0.73
C ALA A 16 -27.14 -6.35 -1.88
N TRP A 17 -26.03 -5.67 -1.61
CA TRP A 17 -25.21 -5.02 -2.64
C TRP A 17 -24.60 -6.04 -3.61
N GLU A 18 -24.19 -7.22 -3.14
CA GLU A 18 -23.65 -8.29 -3.99
C GLU A 18 -24.63 -8.64 -5.10
N VAL A 19 -25.87 -8.91 -4.69
CA VAL A 19 -26.94 -9.31 -5.60
C VAL A 19 -27.26 -8.18 -6.58
N LEU A 20 -27.33 -6.92 -6.11
CA LEU A 20 -27.59 -5.77 -6.98
C LEU A 20 -26.48 -5.54 -8.01
N ILE A 21 -25.21 -5.61 -7.60
CA ILE A 21 -24.07 -5.41 -8.51
C ILE A 21 -24.01 -6.54 -9.54
N ARG A 22 -24.24 -7.78 -9.12
CA ARG A 22 -24.26 -8.94 -10.02
C ARG A 22 -25.35 -8.84 -11.08
N GLU A 23 -26.47 -8.16 -10.76
CA GLU A 23 -27.52 -7.84 -11.72
C GLU A 23 -27.15 -6.65 -12.63
N ILE A 24 -26.54 -5.57 -12.12
CA ILE A 24 -26.20 -4.37 -12.90
C ILE A 24 -25.02 -4.61 -13.86
N TYR A 25 -23.96 -5.23 -13.37
CA TYR A 25 -22.64 -5.23 -14.01
C TYR A 25 -22.62 -5.78 -15.44
N PRO A 26 -23.27 -6.93 -15.76
CA PRO A 26 -23.28 -7.45 -17.13
C PRO A 26 -23.96 -6.49 -18.12
N HIS A 27 -25.05 -5.85 -17.69
CA HIS A 27 -25.80 -4.91 -18.53
C HIS A 27 -25.06 -3.59 -18.72
N ALA A 28 -24.48 -3.06 -17.63
CA ALA A 28 -23.68 -1.84 -17.67
C ALA A 28 -22.43 -2.02 -18.55
N SER A 29 -21.71 -3.14 -18.39
CA SER A 29 -20.52 -3.47 -19.18
C SER A 29 -20.82 -3.59 -20.68
N LYS A 30 -21.89 -4.30 -21.04
CA LYS A 30 -22.31 -4.42 -22.45
C LYS A 30 -22.64 -3.04 -23.03
N GLN A 31 -23.41 -2.23 -22.30
CA GLN A 31 -23.82 -0.90 -22.75
C GLN A 31 -22.64 0.05 -22.89
N ALA A 32 -21.76 0.16 -21.89
CA ALA A 32 -20.57 1.01 -21.94
C ALA A 32 -19.62 0.63 -23.08
N PHE A 33 -19.37 -0.67 -23.26
CA PHE A 33 -18.50 -1.16 -24.33
C PHE A 33 -19.06 -0.88 -25.73
N CYS A 34 -20.37 -1.02 -25.91
CA CYS A 34 -21.01 -0.67 -27.18
C CYS A 34 -20.84 0.81 -27.55
N LEU A 35 -20.81 1.68 -26.55
CA LEU A 35 -20.73 3.14 -26.74
C LEU A 35 -19.30 3.66 -26.85
N LEU A 36 -18.37 3.13 -26.04
CA LEU A 36 -16.98 3.59 -25.98
C LEU A 36 -16.06 2.86 -26.95
N ARG A 37 -16.38 1.60 -27.32
CA ARG A 37 -15.55 0.71 -28.16
C ARG A 37 -14.12 0.49 -27.67
N ASP A 38 -13.86 0.87 -26.43
CA ASP A 38 -12.62 0.70 -25.71
C ASP A 38 -12.93 -0.05 -24.42
N LYS A 39 -12.21 -1.15 -24.19
CA LYS A 39 -12.48 -2.05 -23.06
C LYS A 39 -12.16 -1.36 -21.72
N ASP A 40 -11.11 -0.55 -21.68
CA ASP A 40 -10.68 0.11 -20.46
C ASP A 40 -11.61 1.26 -20.10
N LEU A 41 -11.91 2.14 -21.06
CA LEU A 41 -12.88 3.23 -20.85
C LEU A 41 -14.28 2.69 -20.50
N ALA A 42 -14.70 1.60 -21.14
CA ALA A 42 -15.99 0.99 -20.83
C ALA A 42 -16.08 0.50 -19.38
N GLN A 43 -14.98 -0.06 -18.88
CA GLN A 43 -14.92 -0.53 -17.51
C GLN A 43 -14.87 0.63 -16.51
N ASP A 44 -14.13 1.70 -16.81
CA ASP A 44 -14.11 2.92 -15.99
C ASP A 44 -15.52 3.53 -15.90
N ALA A 45 -16.26 3.59 -17.02
CA ALA A 45 -17.63 4.09 -17.04
C ALA A 45 -18.57 3.28 -16.12
N VAL A 46 -18.44 1.95 -16.13
CA VAL A 46 -19.25 1.04 -15.30
C VAL A 46 -18.91 1.20 -13.83
N GLN A 47 -17.62 1.32 -13.50
CA GLN A 47 -17.15 1.52 -12.14
C GLN A 47 -17.72 2.81 -11.55
N ASN A 48 -17.53 3.93 -12.23
CA ASN A 48 -18.05 5.24 -11.81
C ASN A 48 -19.57 5.22 -11.66
N THR A 49 -20.26 4.46 -12.50
CA THR A 49 -21.71 4.28 -12.39
C THR A 49 -22.09 3.59 -11.11
N ILE A 50 -21.43 2.48 -10.77
CA ILE A 50 -21.78 1.70 -9.58
C ILE A 50 -21.47 2.49 -8.31
N LEU A 51 -20.39 3.27 -8.30
CA LEU A 51 -20.06 4.19 -7.19
C LEU A 51 -21.12 5.27 -7.02
N LYS A 52 -21.53 5.93 -8.11
CA LYS A 52 -22.61 6.93 -8.07
C LYS A 52 -23.94 6.31 -7.63
N VAL A 53 -24.22 5.07 -8.01
CA VAL A 53 -25.38 4.30 -7.51
C VAL A 53 -25.27 4.07 -6.01
N PHE A 54 -24.10 3.67 -5.50
CA PHE A 54 -23.86 3.47 -4.07
C PHE A 54 -24.10 4.74 -3.26
N ASN A 55 -23.49 5.86 -3.66
CA ASN A 55 -23.56 7.12 -2.94
C ASN A 55 -24.97 7.71 -2.86
N ASN A 56 -25.74 7.52 -3.93
CA ASN A 56 -27.01 8.19 -4.11
C ASN A 56 -28.23 7.27 -3.89
N LEU A 57 -28.03 5.99 -3.53
CA LEU A 57 -29.14 5.03 -3.37
C LEU A 57 -30.16 5.48 -2.32
N SER A 58 -29.71 6.18 -1.27
CA SER A 58 -30.58 6.74 -0.24
C SER A 58 -31.54 7.81 -0.77
N GLY A 59 -31.20 8.49 -1.86
CA GLY A 59 -32.03 9.51 -2.50
C GLY A 59 -33.05 8.96 -3.50
N LEU A 60 -32.99 7.68 -3.85
CA LEU A 60 -33.94 7.06 -4.76
C LEU A 60 -35.31 6.93 -4.10
N LYS A 61 -36.32 7.68 -4.57
CA LYS A 61 -37.67 7.71 -3.97
C LYS A 61 -38.52 6.50 -4.32
N ASP A 62 -38.29 5.88 -5.48
CA ASP A 62 -39.06 4.74 -5.98
C ASP A 62 -38.11 3.62 -6.43
N GLU A 63 -38.26 2.45 -5.82
CA GLU A 63 -37.46 1.25 -6.09
C GLU A 63 -37.71 0.68 -7.49
N VAL A 64 -38.92 0.89 -8.04
CA VAL A 64 -39.26 0.45 -9.41
C VAL A 64 -38.46 1.24 -10.45
N ALA A 65 -38.03 2.46 -10.12
CA ALA A 65 -37.23 3.32 -10.99
C ALA A 65 -35.73 2.97 -11.01
N PHE A 66 -35.26 2.05 -10.14
CA PHE A 66 -33.84 1.73 -9.96
C PHE A 66 -33.12 1.42 -11.27
N THR A 67 -33.73 0.58 -12.13
CA THR A 67 -33.12 0.18 -13.41
C THR A 67 -32.95 1.35 -14.37
N GLY A 68 -33.95 2.23 -14.47
CA GLY A 68 -33.88 3.43 -15.32
C GLY A 68 -32.88 4.45 -14.76
N TRP A 69 -32.78 4.52 -13.44
CA TRP A 69 -31.90 5.45 -12.73
C TRP A 69 -30.42 5.13 -12.93
N TRP A 70 -29.98 3.88 -12.67
CA TRP A 70 -28.56 3.53 -12.87
C TRP A 70 -28.14 3.62 -14.34
N ARG A 71 -29.03 3.29 -15.29
CA ARG A 71 -28.74 3.43 -16.73
C ARG A 71 -28.53 4.88 -17.14
N ARG A 72 -29.24 5.82 -16.51
CA ARG A 72 -29.07 7.26 -16.73
C ARG A 72 -27.72 7.74 -16.22
N ILE A 73 -27.27 7.23 -15.07
CA ILE A 73 -25.93 7.48 -14.52
C ILE A 73 -24.86 6.94 -15.48
N LEU A 74 -24.97 5.69 -15.94
CA LEU A 74 -24.02 5.10 -16.90
C LEU A 74 -23.89 5.90 -18.18
N THR A 75 -25.03 6.35 -18.71
CA THR A 75 -25.05 7.16 -19.92
C THR A 75 -24.28 8.48 -19.70
N ASN A 76 -24.37 9.10 -18.52
CA ASN A 76 -23.57 10.28 -18.19
C ASN A 76 -22.06 9.99 -18.17
N GLU A 77 -21.65 8.91 -17.50
CA GLU A 77 -20.23 8.54 -17.39
C GLU A 77 -19.59 8.28 -18.75
N VAL A 78 -20.32 7.56 -19.61
CA VAL A 78 -19.89 7.31 -20.99
C VAL A 78 -19.69 8.62 -21.75
N TYR A 79 -20.64 9.57 -21.67
CA TYR A 79 -20.52 10.86 -22.33
C TYR A 79 -19.37 11.70 -21.77
N LEU A 80 -19.12 11.63 -20.46
CA LEU A 80 -18.00 12.29 -19.81
C LEU A 80 -16.66 11.75 -20.35
N LEU A 81 -16.49 10.43 -20.40
CA LEU A 81 -15.28 9.80 -20.91
C LEU A 81 -15.06 10.04 -22.40
N LEU A 82 -16.12 10.01 -23.22
CA LEU A 82 -16.04 10.40 -24.63
C LEU A 82 -15.58 11.86 -24.82
N ARG A 83 -15.97 12.76 -23.90
CA ARG A 83 -15.53 14.16 -23.91
C ARG A 83 -14.05 14.32 -23.53
N PHE A 84 -13.53 13.47 -22.64
CA PHE A 84 -12.11 13.47 -22.28
C PHE A 84 -11.22 12.76 -23.30
N SER A 85 -11.71 11.69 -23.94
CA SER A 85 -10.97 10.92 -24.96
C SER A 85 -10.92 11.60 -26.33
N SER A 86 -11.80 12.55 -26.61
CA SER A 86 -11.85 13.30 -27.88
C SER A 86 -10.72 14.34 -28.09
N ARG A 87 -9.66 14.28 -27.28
CA ARG A 87 -8.35 14.82 -27.68
C ARG A 87 -7.70 14.05 -28.84
N VAL A 88 -8.21 12.85 -29.18
CA VAL A 88 -7.77 12.07 -30.36
C VAL A 88 -8.99 11.40 -31.02
N MET A 89 -9.76 12.14 -31.81
CA MET A 89 -10.74 11.54 -32.72
C MET A 89 -10.51 12.08 -34.15
N PRO A 90 -10.15 11.24 -35.13
CA PRO A 90 -9.94 11.70 -36.50
C PRO A 90 -11.27 12.17 -37.12
N GLY A 91 -11.34 13.44 -37.54
CA GLY A 91 -12.41 13.96 -38.39
C GLY A 91 -13.32 15.05 -37.79
N ILE A 92 -13.09 15.50 -36.56
CA ILE A 92 -13.70 16.74 -36.03
C ILE A 92 -12.61 17.81 -35.97
N SER A 93 -12.81 18.94 -36.64
CA SER A 93 -11.80 20.01 -36.67
C SER A 93 -11.56 20.55 -35.26
N PRO A 94 -10.29 20.66 -34.81
CA PRO A 94 -9.95 21.18 -33.48
C PRO A 94 -10.56 22.56 -33.20
N GLU A 95 -10.76 23.39 -34.23
CA GLU A 95 -11.36 24.73 -34.06
C GLU A 95 -12.82 24.70 -33.60
N LEU A 96 -13.51 23.56 -33.71
CA LEU A 96 -14.87 23.42 -33.18
C LEU A 96 -14.90 23.13 -31.68
N LEU A 97 -13.81 22.88 -30.96
CA LEU A 97 -13.89 22.45 -29.55
C LEU A 97 -13.00 23.27 -28.60
N THR A 98 -12.36 24.32 -29.10
CA THR A 98 -11.31 25.08 -28.37
C THR A 98 -11.79 26.34 -27.66
N THR A 99 -12.98 26.36 -27.04
CA THR A 99 -13.32 27.41 -26.07
C THR A 99 -14.38 26.95 -25.05
N GLY A 100 -13.97 26.79 -23.79
CA GLY A 100 -14.86 26.90 -22.62
C GLY A 100 -15.40 25.60 -22.01
N GLU A 101 -15.17 25.47 -20.71
CA GLU A 101 -15.75 24.49 -19.79
C GLU A 101 -17.28 24.47 -19.88
N LEU A 102 -17.88 23.44 -20.51
CA LEU A 102 -19.33 23.20 -20.43
C LEU A 102 -19.70 22.74 -19.01
N SER A 103 -20.59 23.50 -18.38
CA SER A 103 -21.14 23.26 -17.04
C SER A 103 -22.15 22.09 -17.01
N VAL A 104 -22.54 21.61 -15.83
CA VAL A 104 -23.55 20.54 -15.65
C VAL A 104 -24.90 20.90 -16.29
N GLU A 105 -25.28 22.19 -16.29
CA GLU A 105 -26.49 22.69 -16.96
C GLU A 105 -26.39 22.65 -18.49
N ASP A 106 -25.20 22.88 -19.06
CA ASP A 106 -24.99 22.74 -20.51
C ASP A 106 -25.11 21.28 -20.94
N ALA A 107 -24.69 20.35 -20.08
CA ALA A 107 -24.87 18.91 -20.31
C ALA A 107 -26.35 18.47 -20.20
N VAL A 108 -27.12 19.07 -19.30
CA VAL A 108 -28.58 18.81 -19.16
C VAL A 108 -29.37 19.43 -20.31
N THR A 109 -29.02 20.65 -20.73
CA THR A 109 -29.61 21.37 -21.86
C THR A 109 -29.31 20.66 -23.17
N LEU A 110 -28.05 20.26 -23.38
CA LEU A 110 -27.64 19.41 -24.49
C LEU A 110 -28.37 18.06 -24.47
N LYS A 111 -28.64 17.47 -23.29
CA LYS A 111 -29.46 16.25 -23.17
C LYS A 111 -30.93 16.46 -23.56
N LEU A 112 -31.54 17.56 -23.12
CA LEU A 112 -32.92 17.91 -23.47
C LEU A 112 -33.06 18.18 -24.97
N GLU A 113 -32.11 18.90 -25.55
CA GLU A 113 -32.09 19.24 -26.97
C GLU A 113 -31.69 18.09 -27.85
N MET A 114 -30.77 17.25 -27.43
CA MET A 114 -30.51 15.97 -28.09
C MET A 114 -31.76 15.11 -28.04
N GLY A 115 -32.49 15.08 -26.92
CA GLY A 115 -33.80 14.45 -26.82
C GLY A 115 -34.84 15.02 -27.79
N GLN A 116 -34.89 16.35 -27.97
CA GLN A 116 -35.79 17.01 -28.93
C GLN A 116 -35.36 16.80 -30.39
N ALA A 117 -34.06 16.84 -30.68
CA ALA A 117 -33.50 16.61 -32.00
C ALA A 117 -33.71 15.15 -32.42
N ILE A 118 -33.57 14.20 -31.49
CA ILE A 118 -33.90 12.79 -31.70
C ILE A 118 -35.41 12.63 -31.97
N LYS A 119 -36.29 13.34 -31.25
CA LYS A 119 -37.73 13.35 -31.52
C LYS A 119 -38.09 13.95 -32.89
N ARG A 120 -37.24 14.79 -33.48
CA ARG A 120 -37.42 15.36 -34.83
C ARG A 120 -36.94 14.43 -35.95
N LEU A 121 -36.23 13.35 -35.61
CA LEU A 121 -35.88 12.33 -36.59
C LEU A 121 -37.14 11.56 -37.01
N PRO A 122 -37.21 11.08 -38.27
CA PRO A 122 -38.21 10.09 -38.66
C PRO A 122 -38.17 8.89 -37.70
N LEU A 123 -39.35 8.38 -37.32
CA LEU A 123 -39.48 7.31 -36.32
C LEU A 123 -38.56 6.11 -36.60
N GLU A 124 -38.44 5.71 -37.86
CA GLU A 124 -37.60 4.61 -38.30
C GLU A 124 -36.09 4.85 -38.11
N GLN A 125 -35.66 6.12 -38.15
CA GLN A 125 -34.28 6.54 -37.90
C GLN A 125 -34.02 6.68 -36.41
N GLN A 126 -35.01 7.19 -35.67
CA GLN A 126 -34.99 7.29 -34.22
C GLN A 126 -34.85 5.91 -33.58
N GLN A 127 -35.68 4.94 -33.97
CA GLN A 127 -35.65 3.58 -33.44
C GLN A 127 -34.29 2.90 -33.64
N ILE A 128 -33.77 2.92 -34.86
CA ILE A 128 -32.46 2.33 -35.18
C ILE A 128 -31.33 3.04 -34.44
N LEU A 129 -31.37 4.37 -34.33
CA LEU A 129 -30.38 5.14 -33.58
C LEU A 129 -30.43 4.81 -32.09
N LEU A 130 -31.60 4.83 -31.46
CA LEU A 130 -31.75 4.53 -30.03
C LEU A 130 -31.30 3.10 -29.72
N ASP A 131 -31.50 2.17 -30.64
CA ASP A 131 -31.21 0.77 -30.38
C ASP A 131 -29.75 0.43 -30.52
N ILE A 132 -29.10 0.99 -31.54
CA ILE A 132 -27.69 0.76 -31.79
C ILE A 132 -26.85 1.65 -30.88
N ASP A 133 -27.16 2.94 -30.83
CA ASP A 133 -26.34 3.94 -30.16
C ASP A 133 -26.78 4.22 -28.71
N LEU A 134 -27.88 3.65 -28.19
CA LEU A 134 -28.21 3.70 -26.75
C LEU A 134 -28.46 2.33 -26.12
N ARG A 135 -29.20 1.43 -26.79
CA ARG A 135 -29.43 0.06 -26.30
C ARG A 135 -28.29 -0.91 -26.63
N GLY A 136 -27.35 -0.52 -27.49
CA GLY A 136 -26.14 -1.28 -27.80
C GLY A 136 -26.35 -2.51 -28.69
N LEU A 137 -27.41 -2.55 -29.50
CA LEU A 137 -27.62 -3.59 -30.51
C LEU A 137 -26.54 -3.49 -31.60
N ASN A 138 -26.06 -4.62 -32.08
CA ASN A 138 -25.21 -4.64 -33.27
C ASN A 138 -26.06 -4.51 -34.55
N LEU A 139 -25.43 -4.15 -35.68
CA LEU A 139 -26.14 -3.89 -36.94
C LEU A 139 -26.92 -5.12 -37.45
N GLN A 140 -26.44 -6.33 -37.15
CA GLN A 140 -27.07 -7.60 -37.53
C GLN A 140 -28.31 -7.85 -36.66
N GLU A 141 -28.18 -7.69 -35.34
CA GLU A 141 -29.28 -7.79 -34.37
C GLU A 141 -30.39 -6.78 -34.69
N ALA A 142 -30.04 -5.54 -35.05
CA ALA A 142 -31.02 -4.54 -35.47
C ALA A 142 -31.65 -4.88 -36.84
N ALA A 143 -30.91 -5.48 -37.77
CA ALA A 143 -31.47 -5.94 -39.05
C ALA A 143 -32.50 -7.05 -38.82
N GLU A 144 -32.23 -7.95 -37.89
CA GLU A 144 -33.12 -9.05 -37.49
C GLU A 144 -34.33 -8.53 -36.70
N GLU A 145 -34.13 -7.68 -35.68
CA GLU A 145 -35.20 -7.13 -34.82
C GLU A 145 -36.24 -6.32 -35.61
N TYR A 146 -35.78 -5.59 -36.63
CA TYR A 146 -36.66 -4.78 -37.48
C TYR A 146 -37.06 -5.46 -38.80
N ASN A 147 -36.58 -6.68 -39.07
CA ASN A 147 -36.75 -7.40 -40.33
C ASN A 147 -36.40 -6.52 -41.56
N LEU A 148 -35.22 -5.89 -41.52
CA LEU A 148 -34.72 -4.98 -42.54
C LEU A 148 -33.40 -5.49 -43.14
N PRO A 149 -33.11 -5.20 -44.43
CA PRO A 149 -31.78 -5.43 -44.97
C PRO A 149 -30.72 -4.66 -44.19
N LEU A 150 -29.55 -5.28 -43.95
CA LEU A 150 -28.42 -4.67 -43.24
C LEU A 150 -27.98 -3.32 -43.86
N GLY A 151 -28.06 -3.21 -45.18
CA GLY A 151 -27.79 -1.94 -45.90
C GLY A 151 -28.78 -0.83 -45.55
N THR A 152 -30.04 -1.16 -45.32
CA THR A 152 -31.09 -0.23 -44.89
C THR A 152 -30.83 0.26 -43.48
N VAL A 153 -30.45 -0.63 -42.56
CA VAL A 153 -30.08 -0.28 -41.18
C VAL A 153 -28.90 0.69 -41.16
N LYS A 154 -27.83 0.38 -41.90
CA LYS A 154 -26.65 1.26 -42.05
C LYS A 154 -27.04 2.63 -42.60
N SER A 155 -27.87 2.68 -43.64
CA SER A 155 -28.30 3.93 -44.27
C SER A 155 -29.17 4.80 -43.34
N ARG A 156 -30.05 4.18 -42.56
CA ARG A 156 -30.94 4.87 -41.61
C ARG A 156 -30.14 5.42 -40.42
N LEU A 157 -29.18 4.66 -39.90
CA LEU A 157 -28.26 5.12 -38.86
C LEU A 157 -27.38 6.29 -39.33
N PHE A 158 -26.83 6.21 -40.54
CA PHE A 158 -26.03 7.29 -41.12
C PHE A 158 -26.84 8.58 -41.28
N ARG A 159 -28.07 8.49 -41.80
CA ARG A 159 -28.96 9.65 -41.98
C ARG A 159 -29.44 10.25 -40.65
N ALA A 160 -29.68 9.42 -39.63
CA ALA A 160 -29.99 9.88 -38.28
C ALA A 160 -28.86 10.76 -37.71
N ARG A 161 -27.61 10.29 -37.79
CA ARG A 161 -26.43 11.00 -37.27
C ARG A 161 -26.16 12.31 -38.00
N ALA A 162 -26.25 12.32 -39.33
CA ALA A 162 -26.06 13.53 -40.13
C ALA A 162 -27.09 14.63 -39.79
N ARG A 163 -28.35 14.26 -39.55
CA ARG A 163 -29.42 15.22 -39.19
C ARG A 163 -29.28 15.77 -37.78
N LEU A 164 -28.83 14.95 -36.82
CA LEU A 164 -28.51 15.42 -35.48
C LEU A 164 -27.36 16.41 -35.49
N GLN A 165 -26.32 16.14 -36.27
CA GLN A 165 -25.17 17.03 -36.41
C GLN A 165 -25.54 18.42 -36.93
N GLU A 166 -26.44 18.49 -37.91
CA GLU A 166 -26.91 19.78 -38.46
C GLU A 166 -27.78 20.55 -37.46
N THR A 167 -28.63 19.85 -36.71
CA THR A 167 -29.54 20.47 -35.73
C THR A 167 -28.81 21.11 -34.55
N LEU A 168 -27.63 20.60 -34.18
CA LEU A 168 -26.89 21.04 -33.00
C LEU A 168 -25.87 22.17 -33.28
N LYS A 169 -25.68 22.59 -34.54
CA LYS A 169 -24.70 23.64 -34.91
C LYS A 169 -25.06 25.05 -34.43
N ASP A 170 -26.35 25.40 -34.38
CA ASP A 170 -26.80 26.79 -34.15
C ASP A 170 -26.84 27.22 -32.68
N TYR A 171 -26.63 26.30 -31.73
CA TYR A 171 -26.95 26.54 -30.33
C TYR A 171 -25.87 27.24 -29.50
N ARG A 172 -24.66 27.40 -30.04
CA ARG A 172 -23.48 27.94 -29.32
C ARG A 172 -23.53 29.44 -28.94
N LYS A 173 -24.63 30.17 -29.14
CA LYS A 173 -24.62 31.65 -29.20
C LYS A 173 -25.46 32.44 -28.19
N LYS A 174 -25.99 31.88 -27.09
CA LYS A 174 -26.72 32.69 -26.08
C LYS A 174 -26.36 32.32 -24.62
N PRO A 175 -25.93 33.28 -23.77
CA PRO A 175 -25.73 33.05 -22.35
C PRO A 175 -26.87 33.62 -21.46
N LYS A 176 -27.00 33.03 -20.26
CA LYS A 176 -27.90 33.30 -19.08
C LYS A 176 -29.13 32.38 -18.98
N GLU A 177 -29.63 31.93 -17.81
CA GLU A 177 -29.52 32.33 -16.39
C GLU A 177 -29.80 31.08 -15.50
N ARG A 178 -29.09 30.91 -14.37
CA ARG A 178 -29.06 29.70 -13.50
C ARG A 178 -30.32 29.51 -12.64
N LEU A 179 -30.77 28.25 -12.48
CA LEU A 179 -31.83 27.87 -11.53
C LEU A 179 -31.32 26.81 -10.54
N ASP A 180 -31.18 27.23 -9.27
CA ASP A 180 -30.78 26.40 -8.14
C ASP A 180 -31.73 25.23 -7.88
N MET A 181 -31.17 24.03 -7.69
CA MET A 181 -31.79 22.97 -6.89
C MET A 181 -30.85 22.59 -5.76
N THR A 182 -31.26 22.89 -4.53
CA THR A 182 -30.50 22.69 -3.30
C THR A 182 -30.31 21.21 -2.97
N LEU A 183 -29.04 20.79 -2.93
CA LEU A 183 -28.53 19.48 -2.49
C LEU A 183 -27.84 19.67 -1.13
N GLU A 184 -28.59 19.62 -0.03
CA GLU A 184 -28.03 19.90 1.32
C GLU A 184 -27.51 18.65 2.07
N SER A 185 -27.19 17.54 1.40
CA SER A 185 -26.54 16.39 2.07
C SER A 185 -25.47 15.63 1.26
N SER A 186 -25.00 16.17 0.12
CA SER A 186 -24.05 15.45 -0.77
C SER A 186 -22.58 15.84 -0.62
N ASP A 187 -22.24 16.94 0.06
CA ASP A 187 -20.89 17.52 0.01
C ASP A 187 -19.78 16.58 0.54
N ILE A 188 -19.98 15.89 1.66
CA ILE A 188 -18.94 15.03 2.23
C ILE A 188 -18.72 13.73 1.43
N LYS A 189 -19.79 13.11 0.92
CA LYS A 189 -19.66 11.87 0.16
C LYS A 189 -19.03 12.11 -1.20
N ASP A 190 -19.41 13.22 -1.83
CA ASP A 190 -18.82 13.65 -3.10
C ASP A 190 -17.34 13.98 -2.90
N ARG A 191 -16.96 14.71 -1.84
CA ARG A 191 -15.55 14.94 -1.46
C ARG A 191 -14.80 13.64 -1.17
N ILE A 192 -15.37 12.68 -0.44
CA ILE A 192 -14.75 11.37 -0.20
C ILE A 192 -14.52 10.62 -1.51
N CYS A 193 -15.48 10.67 -2.43
CA CYS A 193 -15.35 10.01 -3.73
C CYS A 193 -14.32 10.70 -4.61
N ASP A 194 -14.33 12.03 -4.68
CA ASP A 194 -13.32 12.79 -5.40
C ASP A 194 -11.91 12.55 -4.84
N TYR A 195 -11.83 12.31 -3.54
CA TYR A 195 -10.59 11.94 -2.86
C TYR A 195 -10.12 10.51 -3.21
N LEU A 196 -11.04 9.53 -3.21
CA LEU A 196 -10.76 8.12 -3.53
C LEU A 196 -10.48 7.90 -5.03
N GLU A 197 -11.23 8.58 -5.91
CA GLU A 197 -11.10 8.56 -7.37
C GLU A 197 -9.97 9.48 -7.87
N GLY A 198 -9.43 10.33 -6.99
CA GLY A 198 -8.32 11.25 -7.28
C GLY A 198 -8.64 12.40 -8.20
N THR A 199 -9.90 12.77 -8.32
CA THR A 199 -10.37 13.91 -9.10
C THR A 199 -10.25 15.23 -8.32
N MET A 200 -9.90 15.18 -7.03
CA MET A 200 -9.73 16.36 -6.17
C MET A 200 -8.40 17.10 -6.42
N GLU A 201 -8.49 18.41 -6.66
CA GLU A 201 -7.36 19.34 -6.78
C GLU A 201 -6.47 19.33 -5.52
N ALA A 202 -5.15 19.47 -5.70
CA ALA A 202 -4.15 19.29 -4.62
C ALA A 202 -4.38 20.18 -3.38
N ALA A 203 -4.80 21.44 -3.56
CA ALA A 203 -5.07 22.35 -2.45
C ALA A 203 -6.35 21.96 -1.67
N ALA A 204 -7.42 21.59 -2.38
CA ALA A 204 -8.66 21.11 -1.77
C ALA A 204 -8.46 19.78 -1.04
N ARG A 205 -7.59 18.94 -1.59
CA ARG A 205 -7.20 17.65 -1.03
C ARG A 205 -6.47 17.77 0.30
N ASN A 206 -5.46 18.65 0.42
CA ASN A 206 -4.74 18.84 1.69
C ASN A 206 -5.67 19.35 2.79
N SER A 207 -6.59 20.26 2.47
CA SER A 207 -7.63 20.72 3.40
C SER A 207 -8.52 19.56 3.83
N PHE A 208 -8.96 18.74 2.86
CA PHE A 208 -9.81 17.59 3.13
C PHE A 208 -9.14 16.53 4.01
N GLU A 209 -7.87 16.19 3.78
CA GLU A 209 -7.12 15.23 4.60
C GLU A 209 -6.99 15.71 6.07
N GLN A 210 -6.79 17.03 6.29
CA GLN A 210 -6.78 17.61 7.63
C GLN A 210 -8.16 17.52 8.30
N GLU A 211 -9.23 17.91 7.60
CA GLU A 211 -10.60 17.81 8.10
C GLU A 211 -11.02 16.37 8.42
N LEU A 212 -10.65 15.42 7.54
CA LEU A 212 -10.88 13.98 7.70
C LEU A 212 -10.19 13.43 8.96
N SER A 213 -8.97 13.87 9.25
CA SER A 213 -8.23 13.43 10.46
C SER A 213 -8.91 13.88 11.76
N GLN A 214 -9.66 14.99 11.72
CA GLN A 214 -10.30 15.60 12.89
C GLN A 214 -11.75 15.17 13.08
N ASN A 215 -12.35 14.45 12.12
CA ASN A 215 -13.78 14.12 12.13
C ASN A 215 -14.04 12.60 12.10
N PRO A 216 -14.32 11.96 13.25
CA PRO A 216 -14.54 10.52 13.34
C PRO A 216 -15.69 9.99 12.46
N ALA A 217 -16.76 10.78 12.27
CA ALA A 217 -17.88 10.39 11.41
C ALA A 217 -17.46 10.34 9.93
N TRP A 218 -16.53 11.20 9.52
CA TRP A 218 -16.00 11.19 8.15
C TRP A 218 -15.03 10.02 7.95
N GLN A 219 -14.28 9.64 8.98
CA GLN A 219 -13.43 8.45 8.96
C GLN A 219 -14.27 7.17 8.84
N GLU A 220 -15.41 7.11 9.53
CA GLU A 220 -16.35 6.00 9.42
C GLU A 220 -16.99 5.92 8.03
N GLU A 221 -17.43 7.05 7.46
CA GLU A 221 -17.95 7.09 6.09
C GLU A 221 -16.86 6.76 5.05
N MET A 222 -15.63 7.27 5.21
CA MET A 222 -14.47 6.94 4.36
C MET A 222 -14.16 5.44 4.40
N LYS A 223 -14.19 4.84 5.59
CA LYS A 223 -14.03 3.40 5.76
C LYS A 223 -15.12 2.63 5.02
N LYS A 224 -16.39 3.02 5.19
CA LYS A 224 -17.52 2.41 4.49
C LYS A 224 -17.38 2.49 2.96
N GLN A 225 -16.94 3.62 2.44
CA GLN A 225 -16.70 3.82 1.00
C GLN A 225 -15.53 2.94 0.49
N LYS A 226 -14.46 2.84 1.28
CA LYS A 226 -13.31 1.96 1.00
C LYS A 226 -13.67 0.47 1.04
N ASP A 227 -14.47 0.07 2.01
CA ASP A 227 -14.98 -1.30 2.14
C ASP A 227 -15.87 -1.65 0.93
N PHE A 228 -16.75 -0.73 0.53
CA PHE A 228 -17.58 -0.90 -0.66
C PHE A 228 -16.75 -0.96 -1.95
N LEU A 229 -15.74 -0.12 -2.12
CA LEU A 229 -14.82 -0.18 -3.26
C LEU A 229 -14.08 -1.52 -3.33
N THR A 230 -13.58 -1.99 -2.19
CA THR A 230 -12.89 -3.29 -2.08
C THR A 230 -13.82 -4.43 -2.49
N PHE A 231 -15.06 -4.38 -2.01
CA PHE A 231 -16.13 -5.31 -2.37
C PHE A 231 -16.54 -5.21 -3.85
N LEU A 232 -16.62 -4.00 -4.40
CA LEU A 232 -16.91 -3.78 -5.81
C LEU A 232 -15.82 -4.38 -6.69
N HIS A 233 -14.55 -4.18 -6.35
CA HIS A 233 -13.42 -4.76 -7.08
C HIS A 233 -13.40 -6.29 -7.01
N SER A 234 -13.77 -6.88 -5.87
CA SER A 234 -13.86 -8.34 -5.74
C SER A 234 -14.94 -8.94 -6.63
N LEU A 235 -16.05 -8.22 -6.85
CA LEU A 235 -17.18 -8.68 -7.69
C LEU A 235 -17.02 -8.40 -9.17
N THR A 236 -16.41 -7.27 -9.52
CA THR A 236 -16.31 -6.80 -10.91
C THR A 236 -15.05 -7.26 -11.62
N GLY A 237 -14.08 -7.83 -10.88
CA GLY A 237 -12.85 -8.37 -11.45
C GLY A 237 -11.91 -7.32 -12.04
N LYS A 238 -12.05 -6.04 -11.65
CA LYS A 238 -11.07 -4.98 -11.93
C LYS A 238 -10.74 -4.32 -10.59
N ILE A 239 -9.50 -4.22 -10.13
CA ILE A 239 -8.19 -4.33 -10.78
C ILE A 239 -7.50 -5.60 -10.28
N THR A 240 -7.33 -6.63 -11.10
CA THR A 240 -6.47 -7.76 -10.72
C THR A 240 -5.40 -7.89 -11.77
N LEU A 241 -4.25 -7.26 -11.52
CA LEU A 241 -3.02 -7.87 -11.96
C LEU A 241 -2.93 -9.20 -11.21
N SER A 242 -2.79 -10.28 -11.96
CA SER A 242 -2.43 -11.57 -11.41
C SER A 242 -1.13 -11.45 -10.60
N VAL A 243 -0.90 -12.39 -9.69
CA VAL A 243 0.38 -12.45 -8.95
C VAL A 243 1.57 -12.48 -9.93
N ALA A 244 1.41 -13.13 -11.09
CA ALA A 244 2.41 -13.15 -12.15
C ALA A 244 2.66 -11.75 -12.73
N GLU A 245 1.60 -11.00 -13.06
CA GLU A 245 1.76 -9.64 -13.58
C GLU A 245 2.33 -8.67 -12.53
N ILE A 246 2.00 -8.84 -11.25
CA ILE A 246 2.65 -8.08 -10.16
C ILE A 246 4.14 -8.42 -10.10
N LYS A 247 4.51 -9.72 -10.18
CA LYS A 247 5.91 -10.16 -10.26
C LYS A 247 6.64 -9.52 -11.43
N ASP A 248 6.06 -9.57 -12.62
CA ASP A 248 6.66 -9.01 -13.83
C ASP A 248 6.86 -7.49 -13.72
N LYS A 249 5.89 -6.78 -13.14
CA LYS A 249 6.00 -5.33 -12.90
C LYS A 249 7.09 -5.01 -11.91
N VAL A 250 7.15 -5.71 -10.78
CA VAL A 250 8.21 -5.53 -9.77
C VAL A 250 9.57 -5.86 -10.34
N GLN A 251 9.70 -6.94 -11.10
CA GLN A 251 10.93 -7.31 -11.80
C GLN A 251 11.37 -6.22 -12.78
N ALA A 252 10.45 -5.63 -13.54
CA ALA A 252 10.75 -4.52 -14.44
C ALA A 252 11.22 -3.25 -13.69
N VAL A 253 10.73 -2.99 -12.47
CA VAL A 253 11.23 -1.89 -11.63
C VAL A 253 12.66 -2.16 -11.19
N ILE A 254 12.95 -3.38 -10.70
CA ILE A 254 14.31 -3.80 -10.30
C ILE A 254 15.30 -3.63 -11.45
N GLU A 255 14.90 -4.06 -12.65
CA GLU A 255 15.74 -4.00 -13.85
C GLU A 255 15.99 -2.56 -14.33
N LYS A 256 14.99 -1.69 -14.25
CA LYS A 256 15.08 -0.29 -14.75
C LYS A 256 15.67 0.70 -13.77
N THR A 257 15.70 0.36 -12.48
CA THR A 257 16.21 1.26 -11.43
C THR A 257 17.70 1.05 -11.29
N GLU A 258 18.51 2.00 -11.72
CA GLU A 258 19.96 2.01 -11.56
C GLU A 258 20.37 2.77 -10.30
N ASP A 259 19.67 3.85 -9.99
CA ASP A 259 19.83 4.62 -8.75
C ASP A 259 18.51 5.29 -8.33
N TYR A 260 18.39 5.64 -7.06
CA TYR A 260 17.31 6.48 -6.55
C TYR A 260 17.71 7.30 -5.33
N GLU A 261 17.02 8.42 -5.15
CA GLU A 261 17.03 9.30 -3.99
C GLU A 261 15.60 9.39 -3.45
N GLU A 262 15.41 9.21 -2.14
CA GLU A 262 14.11 9.36 -1.50
C GLU A 262 14.20 10.03 -0.13
N ILE A 263 13.20 10.85 0.18
CA ILE A 263 12.96 11.35 1.54
C ILE A 263 11.74 10.63 2.08
N VAL A 264 11.90 9.96 3.22
CA VAL A 264 10.89 9.08 3.79
C VAL A 264 10.61 9.41 5.25
N ASP A 265 9.34 9.39 5.63
CA ASP A 265 8.89 9.35 7.01
C ASP A 265 8.55 7.91 7.41
N ALA A 266 9.17 7.42 8.47
CA ALA A 266 8.77 6.19 9.13
C ALA A 266 8.10 6.52 10.47
N THR A 267 6.83 6.17 10.60
CA THR A 267 6.03 6.32 11.82
C THR A 267 5.81 4.97 12.47
N PHE A 268 6.27 4.83 13.71
CA PHE A 268 6.09 3.64 14.54
C PHE A 268 4.97 3.90 15.55
N PHE A 269 4.08 2.93 15.73
CA PHE A 269 2.92 3.05 16.62
C PHE A 269 3.13 2.16 17.84
N GLU A 270 3.91 2.63 18.81
CA GLU A 270 4.15 1.89 20.06
C GLU A 270 3.04 2.20 21.07
N GLN A 271 2.30 1.17 21.52
CA GLN A 271 1.17 1.33 22.44
C GLN A 271 0.13 2.40 21.99
N GLY A 272 -0.03 2.55 20.68
CA GLY A 272 -0.94 3.54 20.08
C GLY A 272 -0.38 4.97 20.02
N LYS A 273 0.85 5.23 20.46
CA LYS A 273 1.51 6.54 20.33
C LYS A 273 2.39 6.55 19.06
N PRO A 274 2.15 7.47 18.12
CA PRO A 274 2.97 7.58 16.93
C PRO A 274 4.29 8.30 17.23
N THR A 275 5.39 7.71 16.79
CA THR A 275 6.71 8.33 16.75
C THR A 275 7.18 8.34 15.30
N THR A 276 7.38 9.51 14.73
CA THR A 276 7.81 9.68 13.33
C THR A 276 9.29 10.08 13.27
N MET A 277 10.04 9.37 12.44
CA MET A 277 11.42 9.70 12.07
C MET A 277 11.50 9.95 10.56
N THR A 278 12.28 10.94 10.15
CA THR A 278 12.52 11.25 8.74
C THR A 278 13.94 10.84 8.38
N SER A 279 14.08 10.20 7.22
CA SER A 279 15.37 9.80 6.66
C SER A 279 15.48 10.21 5.20
N HIS A 280 16.69 10.59 4.79
CA HIS A 280 17.07 10.80 3.40
C HIS A 280 17.90 9.60 2.96
N ILE A 281 17.42 8.88 1.96
CA ILE A 281 17.99 7.61 1.50
C ILE A 281 18.45 7.76 0.05
N TRP A 282 19.64 7.24 -0.22
CA TRP A 282 20.17 7.10 -1.57
C TRP A 282 20.58 5.66 -1.81
N PHE A 283 20.32 5.18 -3.01
CA PHE A 283 20.73 3.87 -3.46
C PHE A 283 21.28 3.98 -4.88
N LYS A 284 22.32 3.20 -5.17
CA LYS A 284 22.90 3.07 -6.50
C LYS A 284 23.45 1.66 -6.67
N LYS A 285 23.16 1.04 -7.83
CA LYS A 285 23.73 -0.26 -8.18
C LYS A 285 25.26 -0.19 -8.32
N PRO A 286 25.99 -1.29 -8.03
CA PRO A 286 25.47 -2.56 -7.54
C PRO A 286 25.15 -2.54 -6.04
N ASP A 287 26.05 -2.01 -5.21
CA ASP A 287 26.02 -2.17 -3.75
C ASP A 287 26.26 -0.84 -3.00
N CYS A 288 25.72 0.28 -3.50
CA CYS A 288 25.86 1.59 -2.85
C CYS A 288 24.54 1.98 -2.19
N TYR A 289 24.58 2.23 -0.89
CA TYR A 289 23.44 2.70 -0.11
C TYR A 289 23.90 3.74 0.91
N ARG A 290 23.12 4.80 1.09
CA ARG A 290 23.33 5.80 2.13
C ARG A 290 22.00 6.15 2.76
N THR A 291 21.99 6.33 4.07
CA THR A 291 20.86 6.92 4.78
C THR A 291 21.38 7.94 5.77
N ASP A 292 20.83 9.15 5.69
CA ASP A 292 21.02 10.23 6.66
C ASP A 292 19.70 10.46 7.38
N GLY A 293 19.73 10.50 8.71
CA GLY A 293 18.52 10.76 9.49
C GLY A 293 18.80 10.97 10.96
N ASP A 294 17.72 10.95 11.74
CA ASP A 294 17.79 10.97 13.20
C ASP A 294 17.30 9.63 13.74
N SER A 295 18.13 8.99 14.55
CA SER A 295 17.80 7.73 15.23
C SER A 295 16.80 7.92 16.38
N GLY A 296 16.50 9.17 16.78
CA GLY A 296 15.68 9.55 17.93
C GLY A 296 16.36 9.34 19.29
N VAL A 297 17.32 8.40 19.37
CA VAL A 297 18.02 8.00 20.60
C VAL A 297 19.46 8.49 20.63
N THR A 298 20.19 8.24 19.54
CA THR A 298 21.61 8.58 19.42
C THR A 298 21.85 9.89 18.65
N GLY A 299 20.77 10.59 18.32
CA GLY A 299 20.78 11.79 17.51
C GLY A 299 21.03 11.50 16.03
N PRO A 300 21.58 12.48 15.30
CA PRO A 300 21.88 12.36 13.88
C PRO A 300 22.81 11.20 13.58
N ILE A 301 22.39 10.36 12.64
CA ILE A 301 23.13 9.20 12.16
C ILE A 301 23.24 9.23 10.64
N THR A 302 24.44 8.90 10.15
CA THR A 302 24.68 8.61 8.73
C THR A 302 25.16 7.18 8.63
N VAL A 303 24.51 6.38 7.79
CA VAL A 303 24.95 5.02 7.47
C VAL A 303 25.26 4.97 5.98
N ILE A 304 26.45 4.51 5.63
CA ILE A 304 26.90 4.32 4.26
C ILE A 304 27.30 2.87 4.08
N MET A 305 26.80 2.23 3.03
CA MET A 305 27.19 0.91 2.59
C MET A 305 27.75 1.01 1.18
N LYS A 306 28.97 0.50 0.98
CA LYS A 306 29.65 0.47 -0.33
C LYS A 306 30.59 -0.73 -0.37
N ASP A 307 30.51 -1.51 -1.44
CA ASP A 307 31.38 -2.67 -1.70
C ASP A 307 31.47 -3.68 -0.54
N GLY A 308 30.33 -3.89 0.16
CA GLY A 308 30.25 -4.77 1.31
C GLY A 308 30.86 -4.23 2.60
N VAL A 309 31.20 -2.95 2.65
CA VAL A 309 31.58 -2.26 3.89
C VAL A 309 30.42 -1.35 4.30
N MET A 310 29.97 -1.50 5.55
CA MET A 310 28.99 -0.61 6.17
C MET A 310 29.71 0.27 7.21
N LEU A 311 29.61 1.58 7.03
CA LEU A 311 30.08 2.60 7.95
C LEU A 311 28.89 3.27 8.60
N SER A 312 28.89 3.39 9.93
CA SER A 312 27.88 4.14 10.67
C SER A 312 28.54 5.26 11.46
N TRP A 313 28.12 6.49 11.20
CA TRP A 313 28.58 7.71 11.85
C TRP A 313 27.52 8.24 12.81
N LEU A 314 27.87 8.29 14.10
CA LEU A 314 27.06 8.87 15.17
C LEU A 314 27.61 10.25 15.51
N ALA A 315 26.98 11.30 14.99
CA ALA A 315 27.51 12.66 15.03
C ALA A 315 27.71 13.18 16.46
N ASP A 316 26.71 13.00 17.32
CA ASP A 316 26.72 13.51 18.70
C ASP A 316 27.78 12.83 19.57
N LYS A 317 28.07 11.55 19.29
CA LYS A 317 29.08 10.77 20.01
C LYS A 317 30.47 10.89 19.39
N ARG A 318 30.58 11.56 18.25
CA ARG A 318 31.78 11.59 17.39
C ARG A 318 32.36 10.21 17.14
N GLN A 319 31.50 9.21 16.94
CA GLN A 319 31.89 7.81 16.85
C GLN A 319 31.57 7.26 15.46
N VAL A 320 32.53 6.55 14.87
CA VAL A 320 32.33 5.78 13.64
C VAL A 320 32.48 4.29 13.93
N SER A 321 31.63 3.47 13.36
CA SER A 321 31.80 2.01 13.33
C SER A 321 31.93 1.51 11.90
N LYS A 322 32.67 0.41 11.73
CA LYS A 322 32.89 -0.26 10.43
C LYS A 322 32.54 -1.73 10.56
N LEU A 323 31.67 -2.20 9.67
CA LEU A 323 31.26 -3.61 9.55
C LEU A 323 31.53 -4.11 8.14
N ILE A 324 32.01 -5.34 8.01
CA ILE A 324 32.14 -6.02 6.72
C ILE A 324 30.94 -6.94 6.55
N LEU A 325 30.17 -6.75 5.49
CA LEU A 325 29.03 -7.59 5.16
C LEU A 325 29.51 -8.82 4.39
N SER A 326 29.11 -10.01 4.83
CA SER A 326 29.41 -11.24 4.09
C SER A 326 28.75 -11.22 2.70
N GLN A 327 29.23 -12.05 1.78
CA GLN A 327 28.63 -12.17 0.44
C GLN A 327 27.14 -12.53 0.52
N GLU A 328 26.78 -13.48 1.41
CA GLU A 328 25.39 -13.87 1.61
C GLU A 328 24.54 -12.70 2.13
N TYR A 329 25.08 -11.89 3.04
CA TYR A 329 24.43 -10.71 3.59
C TYR A 329 24.17 -9.67 2.50
N ARG A 330 25.11 -9.47 1.57
CA ARG A 330 24.93 -8.58 0.41
C ARG A 330 23.86 -9.08 -0.56
N GLU A 331 23.82 -10.38 -0.84
CA GLU A 331 22.89 -10.96 -1.81
C GLU A 331 21.45 -11.05 -1.30
N ARG A 332 21.23 -11.11 0.02
CA ARG A 332 19.91 -11.37 0.62
C ARG A 332 19.42 -10.31 1.62
N GLY A 333 20.23 -9.30 1.94
CA GLY A 333 19.97 -8.38 3.03
C GLY A 333 18.87 -7.33 2.81
N ASN A 334 18.25 -7.29 1.62
CA ASN A 334 17.11 -6.42 1.28
C ASN A 334 17.30 -4.94 1.69
N PHE A 335 18.51 -4.38 1.53
CA PHE A 335 18.83 -3.01 1.98
C PHE A 335 18.12 -1.92 1.21
N ASN A 336 17.75 -2.24 -0.04
CA ASN A 336 17.06 -1.32 -0.91
C ASN A 336 15.61 -1.76 -1.11
N PHE A 337 14.86 -0.79 -1.61
CA PHE A 337 13.47 -0.93 -1.85
C PHE A 337 13.11 -2.02 -2.90
N PRO A 338 13.76 -2.06 -4.09
CA PRO A 338 13.53 -3.12 -5.08
C PRO A 338 13.66 -4.55 -4.53
N ASP A 339 14.70 -4.83 -3.74
CA ASP A 339 14.91 -6.15 -3.12
C ASP A 339 13.83 -6.48 -2.08
N SER A 340 13.43 -5.49 -1.29
CA SER A 340 12.33 -5.64 -0.33
C SER A 340 11.01 -6.02 -1.02
N LEU A 341 10.67 -5.40 -2.16
CA LEU A 341 9.48 -5.81 -2.93
C LEU A 341 9.59 -7.22 -3.45
N LYS A 342 10.75 -7.58 -4.02
CA LYS A 342 10.98 -8.92 -4.55
C LYS A 342 10.68 -9.97 -3.49
N ALA A 343 11.23 -9.78 -2.29
CA ALA A 343 10.99 -10.67 -1.16
C ALA A 343 9.50 -10.75 -0.76
N MET A 344 8.74 -9.66 -0.83
CA MET A 344 7.30 -9.68 -0.52
C MET A 344 6.49 -10.46 -1.56
N VAL A 345 6.76 -10.24 -2.85
CA VAL A 345 6.01 -10.90 -3.92
C VAL A 345 6.37 -12.40 -4.03
N GLU A 346 7.57 -12.79 -3.63
CA GLU A 346 7.99 -14.19 -3.60
C GLU A 346 7.37 -14.97 -2.43
N ASN A 347 7.28 -14.35 -1.25
CA ASN A 347 6.99 -15.07 -0.01
C ASN A 347 5.57 -14.88 0.55
N LYS A 348 4.79 -13.92 0.03
CA LYS A 348 3.46 -13.57 0.55
C LYS A 348 2.38 -13.75 -0.50
N SER A 349 1.16 -14.02 -0.05
CA SER A 349 0.00 -13.90 -0.94
C SER A 349 -0.29 -12.43 -1.18
N SER A 350 -0.78 -12.06 -2.37
CA SER A 350 -1.06 -10.67 -2.70
C SER A 350 -2.41 -10.51 -3.37
N ARG A 351 -3.11 -9.42 -3.10
CA ARG A 351 -4.30 -9.00 -3.83
C ARG A 351 -4.30 -7.49 -4.03
N ILE A 352 -4.86 -7.06 -5.14
CA ILE A 352 -5.09 -5.63 -5.39
C ILE A 352 -6.43 -5.25 -4.80
N LEU A 353 -6.41 -4.21 -3.97
CA LEU A 353 -7.58 -3.66 -3.32
C LEU A 353 -8.21 -2.54 -4.14
N GLY A 354 -7.46 -1.88 -5.02
CA GLY A 354 -7.99 -0.85 -5.90
C GLY A 354 -6.95 0.12 -6.42
N THR A 355 -7.45 1.18 -7.07
CA THR A 355 -6.68 2.40 -7.29
C THR A 355 -7.08 3.40 -6.20
N GLU A 356 -6.10 4.03 -5.59
CA GLU A 356 -6.29 5.20 -4.75
C GLU A 356 -5.42 6.33 -5.34
N TYR A 357 -5.42 7.49 -4.69
CA TYR A 357 -4.44 8.54 -4.98
C TYR A 357 -3.75 8.92 -3.69
N LEU A 358 -2.46 9.19 -3.74
CA LEU A 358 -1.66 9.70 -2.62
C LEU A 358 -0.76 10.82 -3.11
N GLN A 359 -0.76 11.96 -2.39
CA GLN A 359 0.02 13.15 -2.76
C GLN A 359 -0.20 13.59 -4.22
N GLY A 360 -1.44 13.47 -4.72
CA GLY A 360 -1.78 13.81 -6.11
C GLY A 360 -1.35 12.79 -7.17
N ARG A 361 -0.75 11.66 -6.78
CA ARG A 361 -0.32 10.60 -7.70
C ARG A 361 -1.32 9.44 -7.69
N PRO A 362 -1.70 8.88 -8.85
CA PRO A 362 -2.50 7.68 -8.88
C PRO A 362 -1.66 6.50 -8.39
N VAL A 363 -2.18 5.79 -7.38
CA VAL A 363 -1.53 4.63 -6.79
C VAL A 363 -2.39 3.39 -6.91
N LEU A 364 -1.76 2.24 -7.06
CA LEU A 364 -2.37 0.94 -6.95
C LEU A 364 -2.22 0.45 -5.50
N HIS A 365 -3.33 0.20 -4.82
CA HIS A 365 -3.34 -0.35 -3.47
C HIS A 365 -3.21 -1.87 -3.53
N VAL A 366 -2.05 -2.39 -3.12
CA VAL A 366 -1.73 -3.82 -3.09
C VAL A 366 -1.62 -4.25 -1.63
N GLN A 367 -2.37 -5.28 -1.25
CA GLN A 367 -2.23 -5.93 0.04
C GLN A 367 -1.45 -7.23 -0.13
N PHE A 368 -0.43 -7.40 0.71
CA PHE A 368 0.29 -8.66 0.91
C PHE A 368 -0.13 -9.25 2.26
N SER A 369 -0.39 -10.55 2.26
CA SER A 369 -0.85 -11.27 3.45
C SER A 369 0.08 -12.45 3.75
N GLU A 370 0.36 -12.63 5.04
CA GLU A 370 1.18 -13.71 5.57
C GLU A 370 0.38 -14.45 6.63
N LYS A 371 0.21 -15.77 6.45
CA LYS A 371 -0.51 -16.60 7.42
C LYS A 371 0.39 -16.94 8.59
N VAL A 372 -0.08 -16.62 9.79
CA VAL A 372 0.53 -17.05 11.04
C VAL A 372 -0.26 -18.24 11.59
N PRO A 373 0.33 -19.45 11.62
CA PRO A 373 -0.36 -20.63 12.13
C PRO A 373 -1.00 -20.40 13.50
N GLY A 374 -2.30 -20.66 13.61
CA GLY A 374 -3.07 -20.57 14.86
C GLY A 374 -3.48 -19.16 15.30
N LEU A 375 -3.08 -18.09 14.59
CA LEU A 375 -3.25 -16.71 15.05
C LEU A 375 -3.95 -15.78 14.07
N GLY A 376 -3.95 -16.10 12.78
CA GLY A 376 -4.61 -15.32 11.75
C GLY A 376 -3.65 -14.86 10.66
N GLU A 377 -3.92 -13.69 10.09
CA GLU A 377 -3.18 -13.15 8.96
C GLU A 377 -2.59 -11.78 9.30
N MET A 378 -1.32 -11.61 9.00
CA MET A 378 -0.64 -10.32 9.04
C MET A 378 -0.73 -9.68 7.68
N ASN A 379 -0.95 -8.37 7.64
CA ASN A 379 -1.19 -7.67 6.40
C ASN A 379 -0.19 -6.53 6.21
N THR A 380 0.35 -6.43 5.01
CA THR A 380 1.16 -5.30 4.57
C THR A 380 0.44 -4.64 3.40
N HIS A 381 0.21 -3.34 3.50
CA HIS A 381 -0.46 -2.56 2.46
C HIS A 381 0.58 -1.67 1.78
N HIS A 382 0.67 -1.77 0.46
CA HIS A 382 1.49 -0.90 -0.38
C HIS A 382 0.61 -0.06 -1.29
N TRP A 383 0.91 1.23 -1.38
CA TRP A 383 0.31 2.12 -2.35
C TRP A 383 1.34 2.44 -3.43
N MET A 384 1.32 1.63 -4.48
CA MET A 384 2.28 1.62 -5.58
C MET A 384 1.96 2.75 -6.56
N ASP A 385 2.84 3.72 -6.73
CA ASP A 385 2.72 4.73 -7.77
C ASP A 385 2.58 4.06 -9.15
N LYS A 386 1.54 4.42 -9.92
CA LYS A 386 1.23 3.70 -11.16
C LYS A 386 2.25 3.90 -12.28
N GLU A 387 3.01 4.99 -12.22
CA GLU A 387 4.01 5.33 -13.24
C GLU A 387 5.34 4.62 -12.95
N THR A 388 5.85 4.83 -11.74
CA THR A 388 7.14 4.31 -11.29
C THR A 388 7.07 2.89 -10.75
N TRP A 389 5.88 2.42 -10.38
CA TRP A 389 5.70 1.16 -9.64
C TRP A 389 6.48 1.08 -8.33
N MET A 390 6.77 2.25 -7.74
CA MET A 390 7.36 2.41 -6.42
C MET A 390 6.26 2.77 -5.39
N PRO A 391 6.19 2.13 -4.21
CA PRO A 391 5.25 2.44 -3.16
C PRO A 391 5.64 3.75 -2.50
N ILE A 392 4.72 4.69 -2.59
CA ILE A 392 4.85 5.99 -1.92
C ILE A 392 4.25 5.95 -0.51
N ARG A 393 3.50 4.90 -0.17
CA ARG A 393 3.13 4.56 1.20
C ARG A 393 3.18 3.06 1.42
N THR A 394 3.62 2.66 2.60
CA THR A 394 3.55 1.29 3.11
C THR A 394 3.00 1.29 4.53
N GLU A 395 2.08 0.38 4.83
CA GLU A 395 1.56 0.19 6.19
C GLU A 395 1.65 -1.28 6.59
N TYR A 396 2.08 -1.52 7.82
CA TYR A 396 2.25 -2.85 8.39
C TYR A 396 1.23 -3.05 9.52
N TYR A 397 0.50 -4.15 9.43
CA TYR A 397 -0.51 -4.54 10.40
C TYR A 397 -0.16 -5.88 11.06
N ASN A 398 -0.33 -5.96 12.38
CA ASN A 398 -0.20 -7.21 13.13
C ASN A 398 -1.44 -8.12 12.92
N VAL A 399 -1.47 -9.32 13.52
CA VAL A 399 -2.61 -10.26 13.33
C VAL A 399 -3.93 -9.75 13.93
N LYS A 400 -3.86 -8.77 14.85
CA LYS A 400 -5.04 -8.11 15.44
C LYS A 400 -5.60 -7.04 14.53
N GLY A 401 -4.94 -6.73 13.41
CA GLY A 401 -5.31 -5.66 12.50
C GLY A 401 -4.91 -4.27 13.00
N GLU A 402 -3.98 -4.18 13.95
CA GLU A 402 -3.47 -2.91 14.46
C GLU A 402 -2.30 -2.42 13.59
N LEU A 403 -2.30 -1.13 13.25
CA LEU A 403 -1.20 -0.50 12.51
C LEU A 403 0.01 -0.36 13.42
N VAL A 404 1.11 -1.02 13.08
CA VAL A 404 2.35 -1.00 13.89
C VAL A 404 3.44 -0.12 13.29
N ASN A 405 3.45 0.02 11.97
CA ASN A 405 4.39 0.88 11.26
C ASN A 405 3.75 1.45 10.00
N ARG A 406 4.07 2.71 9.70
CA ARG A 406 3.75 3.38 8.44
C ARG A 406 5.01 4.00 7.88
N ARG A 407 5.26 3.77 6.59
CA ARG A 407 6.33 4.41 5.81
C ARG A 407 5.69 5.27 4.72
N GLU A 408 6.07 6.53 4.62
CA GLU A 408 5.56 7.47 3.61
C GLU A 408 6.72 8.17 2.89
N VAL A 409 6.76 8.04 1.56
CA VAL A 409 7.74 8.71 0.73
C VAL A 409 7.24 10.11 0.41
N ARG A 410 8.01 11.13 0.79
CA ARG A 410 7.73 12.55 0.49
C ARG A 410 8.27 12.94 -0.87
N GLU A 411 9.50 12.53 -1.16
CA GLU A 411 10.18 12.81 -2.41
C GLU A 411 10.81 11.52 -2.92
N LEU A 412 10.74 11.30 -4.23
CA LEU A 412 11.35 10.16 -4.91
C LEU A 412 11.88 10.64 -6.26
N ARG A 413 13.16 10.40 -6.51
CA ARG A 413 13.83 10.69 -7.78
C ARG A 413 14.57 9.44 -8.22
N LEU A 414 14.35 9.01 -9.46
CA LEU A 414 14.92 7.79 -10.02
C LEU A 414 15.95 8.14 -11.09
N ASN A 415 16.97 7.30 -11.22
CA ASN A 415 17.94 7.30 -12.32
C ASN A 415 18.53 8.68 -12.62
N GLN A 416 18.97 9.37 -11.57
CA GLN A 416 19.57 10.70 -11.63
C GLN A 416 21.06 10.66 -12.00
N GLY A 417 21.69 9.47 -12.02
CA GLY A 417 23.13 9.33 -12.22
C GLY A 417 23.90 9.78 -10.97
N LEU A 418 23.53 9.23 -9.81
CA LEU A 418 24.11 9.63 -8.52
C LEU A 418 25.65 9.46 -8.53
N PRO A 419 26.42 10.46 -8.05
CA PRO A 419 27.88 10.39 -8.04
C PRO A 419 28.41 9.46 -6.94
N ASP A 420 29.53 8.79 -7.18
CA ASP A 420 30.13 7.85 -6.21
C ASP A 420 30.59 8.52 -4.92
N SER A 421 30.93 9.81 -4.98
CA SER A 421 31.32 10.63 -3.82
C SER A 421 30.20 10.76 -2.79
N LEU A 422 28.94 10.53 -3.16
CA LEU A 422 27.81 10.55 -2.24
C LEU A 422 27.88 9.38 -1.24
N PHE A 423 28.52 8.29 -1.63
CA PHE A 423 28.67 7.06 -0.85
C PHE A 423 30.06 6.97 -0.19
N GLU A 424 30.68 8.12 0.04
CA GLU A 424 31.93 8.25 0.79
C GLU A 424 31.64 9.03 2.07
N LEU A 425 32.22 8.58 3.18
CA LEU A 425 32.01 9.20 4.49
C LEU A 425 33.11 10.24 4.74
N ASP A 426 32.73 11.53 4.68
CA ASP A 426 33.61 12.62 5.07
C ASP A 426 33.66 12.73 6.60
N LEU A 427 34.73 12.21 7.21
CA LEU A 427 34.92 12.26 8.65
C LEU A 427 35.45 13.64 9.10
N PRO A 428 34.92 14.22 10.19
CA PRO A 428 35.47 15.42 10.79
C PRO A 428 36.93 15.24 11.24
N GLU A 429 37.69 16.33 11.27
CA GLU A 429 39.08 16.33 11.71
C GLU A 429 39.22 15.71 13.12
N GLY A 430 40.19 14.80 13.27
CA GLY A 430 40.47 14.08 14.52
C GLY A 430 39.61 12.83 14.78
N VAL A 431 38.72 12.44 13.87
CA VAL A 431 37.95 11.19 13.95
C VAL A 431 38.59 10.15 13.03
N THR A 432 38.87 8.97 13.58
CA THR A 432 39.44 7.85 12.82
C THR A 432 38.56 6.62 12.92
N ILE A 433 38.56 5.79 11.87
CA ILE A 433 37.90 4.49 11.89
C ILE A 433 38.75 3.55 12.74
N GLU A 434 38.20 3.05 13.85
CA GLU A 434 38.87 2.05 14.68
C GLU A 434 38.87 0.70 13.94
N GLU A 435 39.96 0.36 13.26
CA GLU A 435 40.07 -0.88 12.46
C GLU A 435 40.03 -2.16 13.33
N GLU A 436 40.38 -2.07 14.61
CA GLU A 436 40.47 -3.20 15.55
C GLU A 436 39.10 -3.87 15.86
N ASN A 437 37.98 -3.24 15.47
CA ASN A 437 36.62 -3.76 15.67
C ASN A 437 35.92 -4.19 14.35
N THR A 438 36.69 -4.54 13.32
CA THR A 438 36.12 -5.04 12.06
C THR A 438 35.50 -6.42 12.26
N GLN A 439 34.17 -6.47 12.37
CA GLN A 439 33.40 -7.72 12.41
C GLN A 439 32.83 -8.04 11.04
N VAL A 440 32.90 -9.32 10.64
CA VAL A 440 32.16 -9.81 9.50
C VAL A 440 30.73 -10.09 9.95
N LEU A 441 29.78 -9.31 9.45
CA LEU A 441 28.37 -9.51 9.69
C LEU A 441 27.85 -10.60 8.73
N ASN A 442 27.54 -11.75 9.30
CA ASN A 442 26.92 -12.87 8.62
C ASN A 442 25.39 -12.84 8.81
N LEU A 443 24.65 -13.43 7.87
CA LEU A 443 23.20 -13.55 8.04
C LEU A 443 22.91 -14.56 9.16
N PRO A 444 21.97 -14.25 10.06
CA PRO A 444 21.51 -15.23 11.04
C PRO A 444 20.95 -16.48 10.32
N GLN A 445 21.44 -17.65 10.70
CA GLN A 445 21.01 -18.93 10.12
C GLN A 445 19.99 -19.60 11.03
N ASP A 446 18.85 -20.05 10.50
CA ASP A 446 17.89 -20.81 11.31
C ASP A 446 18.56 -22.10 11.82
N ILE A 447 18.41 -22.40 13.11
CA ILE A 447 19.08 -23.52 13.78
C ILE A 447 18.13 -24.20 14.78
N ILE A 448 18.26 -25.51 14.96
CA ILE A 448 17.55 -26.23 16.02
C ILE A 448 18.38 -26.30 17.31
N LEU A 449 17.73 -26.43 18.47
CA LEU A 449 18.41 -26.39 19.77
C LEU A 449 19.45 -27.51 19.96
N THR A 450 19.25 -28.69 19.37
CA THR A 450 20.22 -29.79 19.43
C THR A 450 21.51 -29.44 18.71
N GLU A 451 21.40 -28.88 17.50
CA GLU A 451 22.56 -28.44 16.72
C GLU A 451 23.26 -27.27 17.41
N ALA A 452 22.48 -26.35 17.97
CA ALA A 452 23.02 -25.25 18.75
C ALA A 452 23.84 -25.81 19.94
N ALA A 453 23.29 -26.77 20.69
CA ALA A 453 23.95 -27.44 21.81
C ALA A 453 25.31 -28.05 21.44
N GLU A 454 25.40 -28.69 20.27
CA GLU A 454 26.65 -29.22 19.73
C GLU A 454 27.67 -28.11 19.42
N ARG A 455 27.23 -26.97 18.86
CA ARG A 455 28.13 -25.86 18.49
C ARG A 455 28.77 -25.16 19.70
N PHE A 456 28.10 -25.12 20.85
CA PHE A 456 28.63 -24.47 22.07
C PHE A 456 28.96 -25.42 23.21
N ASP A 457 28.93 -26.75 23.00
CA ASP A 457 29.30 -27.75 24.01
C ASP A 457 28.59 -27.58 25.38
N GLN A 458 27.34 -27.12 25.34
CA GLN A 458 26.45 -27.08 26.51
C GLN A 458 24.99 -27.16 26.05
N VAL A 459 24.03 -27.26 26.98
CA VAL A 459 22.59 -27.16 26.64
C VAL A 459 22.19 -25.68 26.73
N PRO A 460 21.55 -25.09 25.70
CA PRO A 460 21.19 -23.69 25.73
C PRO A 460 20.14 -23.40 26.81
N TYR A 461 20.24 -22.22 27.39
CA TYR A 461 19.24 -21.66 28.28
C TYR A 461 18.10 -21.07 27.48
N ILE A 462 16.87 -21.52 27.73
CA ILE A 462 15.67 -21.06 27.02
C ILE A 462 14.64 -20.59 28.06
N LEU A 463 13.93 -19.51 27.73
CA LEU A 463 12.75 -19.09 28.49
C LEU A 463 11.57 -19.98 28.12
N GLU A 464 11.17 -20.88 29.02
CA GLU A 464 9.97 -21.69 28.84
C GLU A 464 8.71 -20.85 29.07
N GLY A 465 7.73 -20.98 28.17
CA GLY A 465 6.44 -20.33 28.32
C GLY A 465 5.50 -20.74 27.19
N GLN A 466 4.25 -21.10 27.53
CA GLN A 466 3.26 -21.55 26.53
C GLN A 466 2.74 -20.43 25.62
N ASN A 467 3.09 -19.18 25.90
CA ASN A 467 2.53 -18.00 25.21
C ASN A 467 3.48 -17.39 24.17
N TYR A 468 4.62 -18.03 23.90
CA TYR A 468 5.62 -17.51 22.96
C TYR A 468 5.79 -18.44 21.77
N LYS A 469 5.82 -17.86 20.57
CA LYS A 469 6.47 -18.50 19.42
C LYS A 469 7.95 -18.16 19.51
N ILE A 470 8.80 -19.17 19.49
CA ILE A 470 10.26 -18.98 19.59
C ILE A 470 10.89 -19.26 18.23
N LYS A 471 11.77 -18.36 17.78
CA LYS A 471 12.61 -18.57 16.62
C LYS A 471 14.08 -18.59 17.06
N HIS A 472 14.81 -19.61 16.65
CA HIS A 472 16.23 -19.78 16.96
C HIS A 472 17.08 -19.51 15.72
N GLN A 473 18.10 -18.69 15.87
CA GLN A 473 19.05 -18.39 14.82
C GLN A 473 20.49 -18.42 15.34
N TRP A 474 21.42 -18.82 14.50
CA TRP A 474 22.85 -18.78 14.76
C TRP A 474 23.45 -17.55 14.10
N ILE A 475 24.20 -16.76 14.87
CA ILE A 475 24.97 -15.63 14.37
C ILE A 475 26.45 -15.96 14.55
N GLU A 476 27.19 -16.03 13.45
CA GLU A 476 28.64 -16.14 13.52
C GLU A 476 29.26 -14.79 13.87
N VAL A 477 30.08 -14.76 14.93
CA VAL A 477 30.69 -13.54 15.49
C VAL A 477 32.17 -13.46 15.14
N LYS A 478 32.85 -14.61 15.13
CA LYS A 478 34.22 -14.82 14.66
C LYS A 478 34.29 -16.16 13.93
N GLU A 479 35.31 -16.36 13.11
CA GLU A 479 35.48 -17.59 12.33
C GLU A 479 35.33 -18.86 13.21
N GLY A 480 34.27 -19.63 12.96
CA GLY A 480 33.95 -20.86 13.68
C GLY A 480 33.36 -20.69 15.09
N LYS A 481 33.12 -19.46 15.57
CA LYS A 481 32.49 -19.17 16.88
C LYS A 481 31.37 -18.14 16.75
N GLY A 482 30.22 -18.47 17.30
CA GLY A 482 29.02 -17.64 17.19
C GLY A 482 28.21 -17.55 18.48
N ALA A 483 27.02 -16.99 18.36
CA ALA A 483 26.04 -16.93 19.41
C ALA A 483 24.68 -17.43 18.90
N LEU A 484 23.96 -18.13 19.77
CA LEU A 484 22.57 -18.50 19.57
C LEU A 484 21.69 -17.31 19.94
N LEU A 485 20.90 -16.85 18.98
CA LEU A 485 19.84 -15.86 19.13
C LEU A 485 18.49 -16.57 19.25
N SER A 486 17.81 -16.42 20.39
CA SER A 486 16.44 -16.90 20.61
C SER A 486 15.49 -15.71 20.70
N MET A 487 14.60 -15.60 19.71
CA MET A 487 13.61 -14.53 19.63
C MET A 487 12.24 -15.03 20.09
N TYR A 488 11.67 -14.35 21.07
CA TYR A 488 10.39 -14.68 21.70
C TYR A 488 9.32 -13.72 21.21
N PHE A 489 8.43 -14.22 20.37
CA PHE A 489 7.31 -13.46 19.85
C PHE A 489 6.09 -13.71 20.72
N VAL A 490 5.47 -12.63 21.19
CA VAL A 490 4.08 -12.72 21.61
C VAL A 490 3.28 -13.16 20.40
N LEU A 491 2.50 -14.22 20.57
CA LEU A 491 1.67 -14.78 19.54
C LEU A 491 0.83 -13.68 18.85
N GLY A 492 1.17 -13.38 17.60
CA GLY A 492 0.46 -12.41 16.76
C GLY A 492 1.15 -11.07 16.53
N GLU A 493 2.23 -10.80 17.27
CA GLU A 493 3.03 -9.59 17.13
C GLU A 493 4.16 -9.77 16.10
N GLN A 494 4.50 -8.69 15.38
CA GLN A 494 5.60 -8.67 14.40
C GLN A 494 6.97 -8.68 15.06
N ASN A 495 7.13 -7.85 16.09
CA ASN A 495 8.40 -7.66 16.75
C ASN A 495 8.52 -8.63 17.92
N PRO A 496 9.71 -9.20 18.16
CA PRO A 496 9.93 -10.03 19.33
C PRO A 496 9.71 -9.18 20.60
N LEU A 497 9.00 -9.75 21.58
CA LEU A 497 8.88 -9.17 22.91
C LEU A 497 10.24 -9.15 23.60
N LEU A 498 11.00 -10.22 23.41
CA LEU A 498 12.27 -10.48 24.05
C LEU A 498 13.18 -11.22 23.08
N ILE A 499 14.45 -10.87 23.11
CA ILE A 499 15.52 -11.58 22.44
C ILE A 499 16.52 -11.99 23.52
N VAL A 500 16.92 -13.26 23.51
CA VAL A 500 17.97 -13.79 24.39
C VAL A 500 19.10 -14.30 23.50
N THR A 501 20.31 -13.84 23.77
CA THR A 501 21.52 -14.22 23.05
C THR A 501 22.49 -14.90 23.99
N GLN A 502 23.13 -15.98 23.54
CA GLN A 502 24.10 -16.72 24.34
C GLN A 502 25.20 -17.32 23.48
N GLY A 503 26.44 -17.34 23.97
CA GLY A 503 27.55 -17.92 23.22
C GLY A 503 28.88 -17.91 23.97
N PRO A 504 29.88 -18.68 23.48
CA PRO A 504 31.21 -18.79 24.07
C PRO A 504 32.12 -17.57 23.80
N VAL A 505 31.61 -16.56 23.09
CA VAL A 505 32.34 -15.34 22.75
C VAL A 505 31.50 -14.10 23.06
N PRO A 506 32.13 -12.96 23.39
CA PRO A 506 31.44 -11.69 23.49
C PRO A 506 30.72 -11.39 22.17
N HIS A 507 29.42 -11.08 22.25
CA HIS A 507 28.54 -10.91 21.09
C HIS A 507 27.58 -9.72 21.25
N THR A 508 27.67 -8.97 22.34
CA THR A 508 26.93 -7.73 22.50
C THR A 508 27.61 -6.64 21.68
N ASN A 509 26.89 -6.07 20.70
CA ASN A 509 27.37 -4.95 19.88
C ASN A 509 27.24 -3.62 20.62
N LEU A 510 27.60 -3.60 21.90
CA LEU A 510 27.62 -2.36 22.67
C LEU A 510 28.81 -1.50 22.25
N PRO A 511 28.63 -0.17 22.20
CA PRO A 511 29.75 0.74 22.02
C PRO A 511 30.84 0.46 23.08
N PRO A 512 32.14 0.50 22.72
CA PRO A 512 33.24 0.21 23.64
C PRO A 512 33.22 1.03 24.95
N ASN A 513 32.53 2.18 24.95
CA ASN A 513 32.42 3.11 26.08
C ASN A 513 30.97 3.27 26.60
N ALA A 514 30.09 2.31 26.30
CA ALA A 514 28.73 2.35 26.79
C ALA A 514 28.69 2.21 28.31
N SER A 515 28.26 3.27 29.02
CA SER A 515 28.09 3.22 30.47
C SER A 515 26.91 2.33 30.83
N GLN A 516 27.20 1.14 31.36
CA GLN A 516 26.20 0.22 31.89
C GLN A 516 25.99 0.47 33.38
N GLU A 517 24.75 0.37 33.84
CA GLU A 517 24.39 0.33 35.26
C GLU A 517 24.69 -1.10 35.79
N PRO A 518 25.56 -1.26 36.80
CA PRO A 518 25.78 -2.57 37.42
C PRO A 518 24.52 -3.01 38.17
N VAL A 519 24.07 -4.23 37.93
CA VAL A 519 22.86 -4.79 38.54
C VAL A 519 23.12 -6.17 39.12
N GLU A 520 22.44 -6.48 40.25
CA GLU A 520 22.35 -7.84 40.78
C GLU A 520 21.20 -8.58 40.09
N LEU A 521 21.43 -9.84 39.74
CA LEU A 521 20.44 -10.72 39.13
C LEU A 521 20.56 -12.14 39.67
N GLU A 522 19.53 -12.95 39.44
CA GLU A 522 19.57 -14.39 39.69
C GLU A 522 19.75 -15.13 38.37
N PHE A 523 20.67 -16.09 38.31
CA PHE A 523 20.88 -16.95 37.14
C PHE A 523 21.23 -18.35 37.62
N ASP A 524 20.52 -19.37 37.09
CA ASP A 524 20.70 -20.78 37.46
C ASP A 524 20.66 -21.04 38.99
N GLY A 525 19.75 -20.35 39.69
CA GLY A 525 19.57 -20.43 41.16
C GLY A 525 20.70 -19.79 41.98
N ARG A 526 21.57 -18.99 41.35
CA ARG A 526 22.70 -18.31 41.99
C ARG A 526 22.60 -16.80 41.79
N LYS A 527 23.18 -16.04 42.72
CA LYS A 527 23.40 -14.61 42.51
C LYS A 527 24.49 -14.39 41.47
N ALA A 528 24.22 -13.52 40.51
CA ALA A 528 25.17 -13.06 39.51
C ALA A 528 25.08 -11.54 39.36
N THR A 529 26.05 -10.97 38.67
CA THR A 529 26.12 -9.54 38.37
C THR A 529 26.08 -9.35 36.87
N GLY A 530 25.31 -8.36 36.41
CA GLY A 530 25.20 -7.99 35.01
C GLY A 530 25.33 -6.48 34.79
N GLY A 531 25.37 -6.10 33.51
CA GLY A 531 25.31 -4.72 33.06
C GLY A 531 23.95 -4.43 32.43
N LEU A 532 23.28 -3.37 32.88
CA LEU A 532 22.03 -2.91 32.30
C LEU A 532 22.24 -1.61 31.54
N ILE A 533 21.69 -1.51 30.34
CA ILE A 533 21.68 -0.28 29.56
C ILE A 533 20.30 -0.01 28.98
N LYS A 534 19.91 1.26 28.97
CA LYS A 534 18.69 1.73 28.32
C LYS A 534 18.98 2.04 26.86
N ILE A 535 18.18 1.47 25.95
CA ILE A 535 18.38 1.58 24.50
C ILE A 535 17.25 2.37 23.83
N ASP A 536 15.99 2.26 24.30
CA ASP A 536 14.79 2.91 23.73
C ASP A 536 14.76 3.01 22.19
N LEU A 537 15.16 1.95 21.47
CA LEU A 537 15.30 1.95 20.01
C LEU A 537 14.65 0.72 19.40
N ALA A 538 13.88 0.90 18.31
CA ALA A 538 13.30 -0.19 17.52
C ALA A 538 12.55 -1.25 18.37
N GLY A 539 11.78 -0.80 19.38
CA GLY A 539 11.09 -1.69 20.31
C GLY A 539 11.97 -2.34 21.39
N VAL A 540 13.24 -1.97 21.52
CA VAL A 540 14.12 -2.42 22.62
C VAL A 540 14.24 -1.31 23.66
N LYS A 541 13.62 -1.48 24.82
CA LYS A 541 13.68 -0.51 25.93
C LYS A 541 14.98 -0.62 26.71
N TYR A 542 15.33 -1.85 27.09
CA TYR A 542 16.52 -2.16 27.88
C TYR A 542 17.23 -3.36 27.29
N MET A 543 18.54 -3.41 27.53
CA MET A 543 19.37 -4.58 27.29
C MET A 543 20.18 -4.88 28.55
N LEU A 544 20.23 -6.16 28.90
CA LEU A 544 20.93 -6.71 30.05
C LEU A 544 21.95 -7.72 29.54
N ASP A 545 23.20 -7.63 29.98
CA ASP A 545 24.23 -8.63 29.70
C ASP A 545 24.85 -9.17 30.99
N TRP A 546 25.30 -10.42 30.94
CA TRP A 546 25.99 -11.07 32.05
C TRP A 546 26.90 -12.19 31.53
N GLN A 547 27.75 -12.69 32.42
CA GLN A 547 28.65 -13.80 32.13
C GLN A 547 28.49 -14.88 33.17
N ASP A 548 28.55 -16.14 32.74
CA ASP A 548 28.57 -17.31 33.62
C ASP A 548 29.40 -18.42 32.99
N ASN A 549 30.28 -19.05 33.78
CA ASN A 549 31.12 -20.19 33.38
C ASN A 549 31.86 -20.03 32.02
N GLY A 550 32.34 -18.82 31.72
CA GLY A 550 33.07 -18.54 30.47
C GLY A 550 32.17 -18.31 29.25
N TYR A 551 30.86 -18.28 29.43
CA TYR A 551 29.88 -17.91 28.42
C TYR A 551 29.35 -16.50 28.65
N TYR A 552 28.96 -15.89 27.55
CA TYR A 552 28.35 -14.58 27.51
C TYR A 552 26.87 -14.77 27.27
N TYR A 553 26.08 -13.92 27.92
CA TYR A 553 24.64 -13.90 27.78
C TYR A 553 24.15 -12.47 27.69
N SER A 554 23.09 -12.26 26.92
CA SER A 554 22.38 -11.00 26.91
C SER A 554 20.89 -11.22 26.66
N CYS A 555 20.06 -10.31 27.16
CA CYS A 555 18.66 -10.25 26.79
C CYS A 555 18.18 -8.81 26.66
N GLY A 556 17.23 -8.57 25.75
CA GLY A 556 16.67 -7.25 25.52
C GLY A 556 15.37 -7.33 24.74
N GLY A 557 14.55 -6.28 24.83
CA GLY A 557 13.27 -6.22 24.12
C GLY A 557 12.32 -5.16 24.68
N GLN A 558 11.02 -5.38 24.53
CA GLN A 558 9.95 -4.44 24.90
C GLN A 558 9.61 -4.44 26.40
N LEU A 559 10.28 -5.27 27.19
CA LEU A 559 10.06 -5.42 28.63
C LEU A 559 10.53 -4.19 29.41
N GLU A 560 9.84 -3.89 30.50
CA GLU A 560 10.29 -2.89 31.46
C GLU A 560 11.50 -3.40 32.26
N LYS A 561 12.29 -2.47 32.83
CA LYS A 561 13.52 -2.77 33.58
C LYS A 561 13.33 -3.92 34.60
N ASP A 562 12.31 -3.83 35.45
CA ASP A 562 12.07 -4.80 36.52
C ASP A 562 11.63 -6.18 36.01
N GLU A 563 11.05 -6.25 34.81
CA GLU A 563 10.67 -7.50 34.17
C GLU A 563 11.88 -8.14 33.51
N LEU A 564 12.70 -7.35 32.82
CA LEU A 564 13.91 -7.80 32.15
C LEU A 564 14.92 -8.38 33.15
N LEU A 565 15.11 -7.75 34.32
CA LEU A 565 16.00 -8.23 35.38
C LEU A 565 15.62 -9.61 35.95
N LYS A 566 14.36 -10.03 35.78
CA LYS A 566 13.88 -11.36 36.22
C LYS A 566 14.07 -12.43 35.14
N ILE A 567 14.37 -12.06 33.90
CA ILE A 567 14.51 -13.02 32.80
C ILE A 567 15.64 -14.03 33.04
N PRO A 568 16.86 -13.64 33.43
CA PRO A 568 17.94 -14.59 33.63
C PRO A 568 17.58 -15.73 34.60
N GLY A 569 16.87 -15.43 35.69
CA GLY A 569 16.46 -16.42 36.70
C GLY A 569 15.33 -17.35 36.23
N LYS A 570 14.64 -17.03 35.14
CA LYS A 570 13.60 -17.86 34.52
C LYS A 570 14.12 -18.74 33.39
N LEU A 571 15.36 -18.55 32.95
CA LEU A 571 15.94 -19.36 31.90
C LEU A 571 16.25 -20.76 32.43
N THR A 572 15.84 -21.79 31.69
CA THR A 572 16.07 -23.19 32.07
C THR A 572 16.86 -23.90 30.97
N ARG A 573 17.68 -24.89 31.37
CA ARG A 573 18.32 -25.82 30.43
C ARG A 573 17.33 -26.91 30.09
N VAL A 574 16.77 -26.87 28.90
CA VAL A 574 15.84 -27.89 28.43
C VAL A 574 16.59 -28.80 27.47
N LEU A 575 16.74 -30.08 27.81
CA LEU A 575 17.14 -31.09 26.84
C LEU A 575 15.99 -31.22 25.82
N PRO A 576 16.23 -31.06 24.50
CA PRO A 576 15.16 -31.16 23.52
C PRO A 576 14.52 -32.55 23.64
N ARG A 577 13.20 -32.60 23.91
CA ARG A 577 12.45 -33.81 23.56
C ARG A 577 12.53 -33.93 22.04
N LEU A 578 13.06 -35.06 21.58
CA LEU A 578 13.03 -35.48 20.17
C LEU A 578 11.56 -35.58 19.74
N SER A 579 10.97 -34.50 19.24
CA SER A 579 9.72 -34.56 18.46
C SER A 579 9.43 -33.22 17.76
N GLU A 580 9.62 -33.28 16.43
CA GLU A 580 9.00 -32.54 15.32
C GLU A 580 9.13 -31.01 15.20
#